data_AF-A0A345IM39-F1
#
_entry.id   AF-A0A345IM39-F1
#
_cell.length_a   1.000
_cell.length_b   1.000
_cell.length_c   1.000
_cell.angle_alpha   90.00
_cell.angle_beta   90.00
_cell.angle_gamma   90.00
#
_symmetry.space_group_name_H-M   'P 1'
#
loop_
_entity.id
_entity.type
_entity.pdbx_description
1 polymer ?
#
loop_
_entity_poly.entity_id
_entity_poly.type
_entity_poly.pdbx_seq_one_letter_code
_entity_poly.pdbx_strand_id
1 'polypeptide(L)'
;MVREGGRLGTHQREARVNLESSLPRRSVRAVIFDLDDTLLASGHLEPFRLHRDQRGLEEALPTVVTPAHLHEQLRRLSQQLPLGIVTTAPRWYAQRLLSYLYPDIEWQAVVTYGDVQRRKPDPQGLLLAVGKLRLSPSSEIAYVGDQETDLEAARRAGLLPVQAVWCREDSRSTRELCLEDPRELACLEPRRPVVSAAAQRLLALLQLPGVGRTTALNTLTVSTLQPDAFPEDPRIMKALQQPGAWEKAQEEAQAIMATCQASGIGLVTPADDTYPRLLRGMGKDQPALLFVQGQLSTQPAIAVVGTREPTAHGVEITRRMTTHFAAHSSIVSGLALGVDSMAHQAAIQAGGHTVAVLGHGHRHVFPRQNAALAQEILSCGGALISEYPPQTPIRPAYFVERDRIQAGLAGATIMVQTDVQGGSWHAARKTLAYGRVLGYPVPTERDINHQEDKIQGLLLLERGTSAEKAEQLKCKQADLERVIRISGKADYAAFAARVATV
;
A
#
# COMPACT_ATOMS: atom_id res chain seq x y z
N MET A 1 5.92 -60.39 19.36
CA MET A 1 5.10 -60.12 18.15
C MET A 1 5.11 -58.63 17.89
N VAL A 2 5.73 -58.23 16.77
CA VAL A 2 5.49 -57.05 15.88
C VAL A 2 4.95 -55.76 16.56
N ARG A 3 5.83 -54.77 16.86
CA ARG A 3 6.13 -53.48 16.16
C ARG A 3 5.08 -52.38 16.35
N GLU A 4 5.35 -51.08 16.47
CA GLU A 4 6.51 -50.16 16.60
C GLU A 4 5.87 -48.78 16.91
N GLY A 5 6.34 -47.97 17.86
CA GLY A 5 7.34 -46.88 17.66
C GLY A 5 6.63 -45.55 17.30
N GLY A 6 6.61 -44.49 18.10
CA GLY A 6 7.72 -43.69 18.65
C GLY A 6 7.68 -42.29 17.96
N ARG A 7 7.51 -41.14 18.62
CA ARG A 7 8.35 -40.40 19.61
C ARG A 7 9.16 -39.25 18.96
N LEU A 8 9.21 -38.11 19.68
CA LEU A 8 10.28 -37.08 19.75
C LEU A 8 10.41 -36.13 18.54
N GLY A 9 10.82 -34.86 18.61
CA GLY A 9 11.37 -34.01 19.67
C GLY A 9 12.30 -32.92 19.07
N THR A 10 12.19 -31.68 19.58
CA THR A 10 13.24 -30.64 19.86
C THR A 10 14.29 -30.15 18.82
N HIS A 11 14.64 -28.85 18.98
CA HIS A 11 15.92 -28.15 18.61
C HIS A 11 16.11 -27.75 17.13
N GLN A 12 16.83 -26.70 16.70
CA GLN A 12 17.45 -25.47 17.24
C GLN A 12 18.02 -24.71 16.01
N ARG A 13 18.14 -23.39 16.12
CA ARG A 13 19.24 -22.51 15.62
C ARG A 13 19.60 -22.45 14.12
N GLU A 14 19.37 -21.25 13.59
CA GLU A 14 20.33 -20.32 12.98
C GLU A 14 21.54 -20.88 12.20
N ALA A 15 21.60 -20.58 10.90
CA ALA A 15 22.81 -20.12 10.23
C ALA A 15 22.47 -19.35 8.94
N ARG A 16 22.96 -18.10 8.86
CA ARG A 16 22.95 -17.21 7.69
C ARG A 16 23.99 -17.68 6.67
N VAL A 17 23.64 -17.74 5.38
CA VAL A 17 24.56 -17.50 4.25
C VAL A 17 23.83 -16.66 3.21
N ASN A 18 24.54 -15.62 2.77
CA ASN A 18 24.15 -14.57 1.86
C ASN A 18 24.85 -14.84 0.51
N LEU A 19 24.10 -15.16 -0.54
CA LEU A 19 24.55 -15.31 -1.94
C LEU A 19 23.30 -15.10 -2.82
N GLU A 20 23.16 -14.26 -3.84
CA GLU A 20 23.97 -13.31 -4.62
C GLU A 20 22.91 -12.57 -5.50
N SER A 21 23.00 -11.31 -5.89
CA SER A 21 23.88 -10.82 -6.97
C SER A 21 24.11 -11.76 -8.19
N SER A 22 23.27 -12.78 -8.43
CA SER A 22 23.42 -13.65 -9.61
C SER A 22 22.14 -14.39 -10.03
N LEU A 23 21.01 -13.71 -10.32
CA LEU A 23 19.83 -14.41 -10.89
C LEU A 23 19.15 -13.65 -12.05
N PRO A 24 18.73 -14.33 -13.15
CA PRO A 24 18.37 -13.73 -14.45
C PRO A 24 16.89 -13.31 -14.53
N ARG A 25 16.51 -12.49 -15.53
CA ARG A 25 15.11 -12.27 -15.94
C ARG A 25 14.44 -13.63 -16.21
N ARG A 26 13.52 -14.09 -15.35
CA ARG A 26 12.88 -15.42 -15.51
C ARG A 26 11.64 -15.32 -16.39
N SER A 27 11.61 -16.09 -17.48
CA SER A 27 10.41 -16.32 -18.31
C SER A 27 9.50 -17.34 -17.62
N VAL A 28 8.22 -17.02 -17.41
CA VAL A 28 7.25 -18.01 -16.92
C VAL A 28 6.96 -19.02 -18.03
N ARG A 29 6.99 -20.32 -17.71
CA ARG A 29 6.84 -21.44 -18.65
C ARG A 29 5.54 -22.21 -18.52
N ALA A 30 4.82 -22.05 -17.40
CA ALA A 30 3.49 -22.61 -17.16
C ALA A 30 2.83 -21.95 -15.95
N VAL A 31 1.50 -22.07 -15.84
CA VAL A 31 0.73 -21.60 -14.69
C VAL A 31 -0.20 -22.71 -14.19
N ILE A 32 -0.17 -22.96 -12.89
CA ILE A 32 -1.04 -23.91 -12.20
C ILE A 32 -1.93 -23.12 -11.24
N PHE A 33 -3.19 -23.48 -11.10
CA PHE A 33 -4.15 -22.78 -10.23
C PHE A 33 -4.76 -23.76 -9.22
N ASP A 34 -5.12 -23.28 -8.03
CA ASP A 34 -6.23 -23.87 -7.28
C ASP A 34 -7.57 -23.53 -7.96
N LEU A 35 -8.62 -24.25 -7.59
CA LEU A 35 -9.95 -24.10 -8.16
C LEU A 35 -10.87 -23.25 -7.28
N ASP A 36 -11.21 -23.79 -6.12
CA ASP A 36 -12.16 -23.19 -5.16
C ASP A 36 -11.55 -21.94 -4.54
N ASP A 37 -12.32 -20.85 -4.47
CA ASP A 37 -11.93 -19.52 -3.97
C ASP A 37 -10.66 -18.93 -4.62
N THR A 38 -10.27 -19.49 -5.78
CA THR A 38 -9.21 -18.98 -6.66
C THR A 38 -9.79 -18.63 -8.04
N LEU A 39 -10.44 -19.58 -8.72
CA LEU A 39 -11.08 -19.34 -10.02
C LEU A 39 -12.60 -19.08 -9.90
N LEU A 40 -13.24 -19.58 -8.85
CA LEU A 40 -14.66 -19.34 -8.55
C LEU A 40 -14.93 -19.13 -7.06
N ALA A 41 -16.03 -18.46 -6.70
CA ALA A 41 -16.49 -18.37 -5.33
C ALA A 41 -17.21 -19.67 -4.96
N SER A 42 -16.58 -20.47 -4.11
CA SER A 42 -16.97 -21.85 -3.87
C SER A 42 -17.75 -22.07 -2.58
N GLY A 43 -17.82 -21.08 -1.68
CA GLY A 43 -18.41 -21.25 -0.35
C GLY A 43 -19.87 -21.77 -0.33
N HIS A 44 -20.68 -21.44 -1.35
CA HIS A 44 -22.06 -21.96 -1.45
C HIS A 44 -22.15 -23.36 -2.10
N LEU A 45 -21.06 -23.84 -2.70
CA LEU A 45 -20.96 -25.14 -3.36
C LEU A 45 -20.38 -26.23 -2.45
N GLU A 46 -19.74 -25.84 -1.34
CA GLU A 46 -19.14 -26.76 -0.36
C GLU A 46 -20.09 -27.88 0.09
N PRO A 47 -21.40 -27.64 0.38
CA PRO A 47 -22.31 -28.71 0.77
C PRO A 47 -22.46 -29.79 -0.30
N PHE A 48 -22.55 -29.43 -1.58
CA PHE A 48 -22.70 -30.39 -2.68
C PHE A 48 -21.42 -31.22 -2.86
N ARG A 49 -20.26 -30.57 -2.69
CA ARG A 49 -18.95 -31.22 -2.73
C ARG A 49 -18.79 -32.25 -1.60
N LEU A 50 -19.19 -31.91 -0.37
CA LEU A 50 -19.09 -32.79 0.81
C LEU A 50 -20.05 -33.98 0.72
N HIS A 51 -21.29 -33.76 0.29
CA HIS A 51 -22.32 -34.81 0.22
C HIS A 51 -22.34 -35.58 -1.10
N ARG A 52 -21.45 -35.25 -2.04
CA ARG A 52 -21.40 -35.84 -3.40
C ARG A 52 -22.72 -35.69 -4.16
N ASP A 53 -23.42 -34.58 -3.94
CA ASP A 53 -24.68 -34.28 -4.59
C ASP A 53 -24.44 -33.66 -5.97
N GLN A 54 -24.35 -34.52 -6.98
CA GLN A 54 -24.14 -34.09 -8.36
C GLN A 54 -25.34 -33.31 -8.90
N ARG A 55 -26.56 -33.68 -8.51
CA ARG A 55 -27.78 -33.03 -8.99
C ARG A 55 -27.91 -31.63 -8.41
N GLY A 56 -27.67 -31.47 -7.11
CA GLY A 56 -27.64 -30.16 -6.47
C GLY A 56 -26.56 -29.25 -7.04
N LEU A 57 -25.39 -29.80 -7.40
CA LEU A 57 -24.36 -29.05 -8.12
C LEU A 57 -24.87 -28.54 -9.47
N GLU A 58 -25.50 -29.39 -10.31
CA GLU A 58 -26.05 -28.97 -11.61
C GLU A 58 -27.06 -27.84 -11.48
N GLU A 59 -27.92 -27.91 -10.47
CA GLU A 59 -28.93 -26.88 -10.18
C GLU A 59 -28.29 -25.56 -9.69
N ALA A 60 -27.12 -25.64 -9.04
CA ALA A 60 -26.36 -24.48 -8.55
C ALA A 60 -25.39 -23.87 -9.58
N LEU A 61 -25.06 -24.55 -10.68
CA LEU A 61 -24.11 -24.04 -11.69
C LEU A 61 -24.43 -22.62 -12.19
N PRO A 62 -25.70 -22.24 -12.47
CA PRO A 62 -26.03 -20.89 -12.92
C PRO A 62 -25.77 -19.79 -11.88
N THR A 63 -25.63 -20.14 -10.59
CA THR A 63 -25.40 -19.18 -9.51
C THR A 63 -23.93 -19.02 -9.14
N VAL A 64 -23.04 -19.77 -9.81
CA VAL A 64 -21.59 -19.71 -9.54
C VAL A 64 -21.03 -18.38 -10.02
N VAL A 65 -20.34 -17.68 -9.12
CA VAL A 65 -19.70 -16.39 -9.41
C VAL A 65 -18.22 -16.64 -9.72
N THR A 66 -17.76 -16.09 -10.84
CA THR A 66 -16.34 -15.98 -11.22
C THR A 66 -15.90 -14.52 -11.19
N PRO A 67 -14.61 -14.21 -10.99
CA PRO A 67 -14.12 -12.85 -11.12
C PRO A 67 -14.38 -12.29 -12.53
N ALA A 68 -14.69 -10.99 -12.60
CA ALA A 68 -14.89 -10.30 -13.86
C ALA A 68 -13.67 -10.46 -14.78
N HIS A 69 -13.89 -10.65 -16.08
CA HIS A 69 -12.86 -10.83 -17.11
C HIS A 69 -11.95 -12.07 -17.00
N LEU A 70 -12.00 -12.85 -15.90
CA LEU A 70 -11.11 -14.00 -15.68
C LEU A 70 -11.14 -15.01 -16.83
N HIS A 71 -12.31 -15.30 -17.39
CA HIS A 71 -12.46 -16.28 -18.47
C HIS A 71 -11.69 -15.86 -19.73
N GLU A 72 -11.84 -14.61 -20.18
CA GLU A 72 -11.12 -14.09 -21.35
C GLU A 72 -9.59 -14.14 -21.14
N GLN A 73 -9.17 -13.94 -19.90
CA GLN A 73 -7.78 -13.84 -19.51
C GLN A 73 -7.10 -15.21 -19.45
N LEU A 74 -7.77 -16.19 -18.85
CA LEU A 74 -7.35 -17.58 -18.89
C LEU A 74 -7.31 -18.10 -20.34
N ARG A 75 -8.23 -17.67 -21.21
CA ARG A 75 -8.21 -18.01 -22.64
C ARG A 75 -7.00 -17.42 -23.36
N ARG A 76 -6.63 -16.17 -23.10
CA ARG A 76 -5.40 -15.56 -23.65
C ARG A 76 -4.13 -16.25 -23.13
N LEU A 77 -4.13 -16.64 -21.85
CA LEU A 77 -3.02 -17.35 -21.22
C LEU A 77 -2.86 -18.78 -21.77
N SER A 78 -3.96 -19.51 -21.96
CA SER A 78 -3.93 -20.90 -22.45
C SER A 78 -3.41 -21.01 -23.88
N GLN A 79 -3.46 -19.92 -24.67
CA GLN A 79 -2.86 -19.85 -26.00
C GLN A 79 -1.33 -19.70 -25.97
N GLN A 80 -0.77 -19.24 -24.85
CA GLN A 80 0.66 -18.90 -24.73
C GLN A 80 1.41 -19.86 -23.81
N LEU A 81 0.73 -20.41 -22.80
CA LEU A 81 1.35 -21.20 -21.74
C LEU A 81 0.51 -22.44 -21.40
N PRO A 82 1.14 -23.57 -21.03
CA PRO A 82 0.50 -24.69 -20.37
C PRO A 82 -0.21 -24.26 -19.08
N LEU A 83 -1.50 -24.61 -18.96
CA LEU A 83 -2.30 -24.37 -17.76
C LEU A 83 -2.61 -25.67 -17.02
N GLY A 84 -2.59 -25.61 -15.69
CA GLY A 84 -2.95 -26.73 -14.83
C GLY A 84 -3.84 -26.36 -13.64
N ILE A 85 -4.50 -27.36 -13.06
CA ILE A 85 -5.31 -27.26 -11.83
C ILE A 85 -4.78 -28.23 -10.78
N VAL A 86 -4.61 -27.75 -9.55
CA VAL A 86 -4.33 -28.57 -8.36
C VAL A 86 -5.31 -28.18 -7.26
N THR A 87 -6.28 -29.05 -7.02
CA THR A 87 -7.36 -28.77 -6.05
C THR A 87 -7.52 -29.88 -5.02
N THR A 88 -8.01 -29.49 -3.84
CA THR A 88 -8.47 -30.45 -2.83
C THR A 88 -9.87 -31.00 -3.11
N ALA A 89 -10.52 -30.58 -4.20
CA ALA A 89 -11.85 -31.01 -4.61
C ALA A 89 -11.86 -32.37 -5.33
N PRO A 90 -12.99 -33.12 -5.32
CA PRO A 90 -13.10 -34.38 -6.05
C PRO A 90 -13.09 -34.15 -7.55
N ARG A 91 -12.60 -35.14 -8.31
CA ARG A 91 -12.49 -35.07 -9.77
C ARG A 91 -13.80 -34.74 -10.49
N TRP A 92 -14.91 -35.38 -10.11
CA TRP A 92 -16.22 -35.13 -10.73
C TRP A 92 -16.66 -33.66 -10.58
N TYR A 93 -16.41 -33.05 -9.41
CA TYR A 93 -16.74 -31.66 -9.10
C TYR A 93 -15.85 -30.71 -9.90
N ALA A 94 -14.53 -30.93 -9.84
CA ALA A 94 -13.56 -30.09 -10.53
C ALA A 94 -13.78 -30.11 -12.05
N GLN A 95 -13.93 -31.30 -12.65
CA GLN A 95 -14.18 -31.42 -14.08
C GLN A 95 -15.49 -30.76 -14.49
N ARG A 96 -16.54 -30.90 -13.67
CA ARG A 96 -17.83 -30.30 -14.00
C ARG A 96 -17.77 -28.78 -14.01
N LEU A 97 -17.20 -28.17 -12.96
CA LEU A 97 -17.01 -26.72 -12.89
C LEU A 97 -16.13 -26.18 -14.02
N LEU A 98 -14.98 -26.81 -14.27
CA LEU A 98 -14.11 -26.39 -15.37
C LEU A 98 -14.82 -26.49 -16.72
N SER A 99 -15.58 -27.55 -16.97
CA SER A 99 -16.34 -27.72 -18.21
C SER A 99 -17.46 -26.70 -18.40
N TYR A 100 -18.05 -26.22 -17.32
CA TYR A 100 -19.16 -25.27 -17.36
C TYR A 100 -18.66 -23.82 -17.44
N LEU A 101 -17.69 -23.46 -16.60
CA LEU A 101 -17.17 -22.09 -16.48
C LEU A 101 -16.13 -21.75 -17.55
N TYR A 102 -15.34 -22.74 -17.97
CA TYR A 102 -14.17 -22.54 -18.84
C TYR A 102 -14.14 -23.56 -20.00
N PRO A 103 -15.23 -23.70 -20.79
CA PRO A 103 -15.40 -24.77 -21.77
C PRO A 103 -14.37 -24.77 -22.91
N ASP A 104 -13.75 -23.63 -23.18
CA ASP A 104 -12.80 -23.38 -24.27
C ASP A 104 -11.33 -23.26 -23.79
N ILE A 105 -11.06 -23.55 -22.51
CA ILE A 105 -9.70 -23.56 -21.95
C ILE A 105 -9.21 -24.99 -21.81
N GLU A 106 -8.05 -25.27 -22.42
CA GLU A 106 -7.40 -26.58 -22.32
C GLU A 106 -6.56 -26.69 -21.05
N TRP A 107 -7.08 -27.41 -20.06
CA TRP A 107 -6.37 -27.74 -18.82
C TRP A 107 -5.50 -28.98 -19.01
N GLN A 108 -4.22 -28.76 -19.35
CA GLN A 108 -3.26 -29.83 -19.66
C GLN A 108 -2.91 -30.69 -18.44
N ALA A 109 -3.12 -30.17 -17.23
CA ALA A 109 -3.04 -30.94 -16.00
C ALA A 109 -4.25 -30.65 -15.09
N VAL A 110 -4.94 -31.68 -14.63
CA VAL A 110 -5.92 -31.57 -13.54
C VAL A 110 -5.57 -32.62 -12.50
N VAL A 111 -5.22 -32.16 -11.29
CA VAL A 111 -4.88 -32.97 -10.13
C VAL A 111 -5.86 -32.66 -9.01
N THR A 112 -6.49 -33.70 -8.49
CA THR A 112 -7.51 -33.64 -7.46
C THR A 112 -7.05 -34.38 -6.21
N TYR A 113 -7.77 -34.28 -5.09
CA TYR A 113 -7.38 -34.99 -3.87
C TYR A 113 -7.26 -36.51 -4.05
N GLY A 114 -7.98 -37.09 -5.02
CA GLY A 114 -7.97 -38.52 -5.30
C GLY A 114 -6.73 -39.00 -6.05
N ASP A 115 -5.95 -38.06 -6.61
CA ASP A 115 -4.74 -38.36 -7.37
C ASP A 115 -3.47 -38.39 -6.50
N VAL A 116 -3.59 -38.02 -5.22
CA VAL A 116 -2.47 -37.86 -4.29
C VAL A 116 -2.73 -38.51 -2.94
N GLN A 117 -1.66 -38.96 -2.29
CA GLN A 117 -1.74 -39.52 -0.94
C GLN A 117 -1.65 -38.43 0.13
N ARG A 118 -0.88 -37.38 -0.14
CA ARG A 118 -0.68 -36.22 0.73
C ARG A 118 -1.21 -34.97 0.04
N ARG A 119 -2.02 -34.22 0.77
CA ARG A 119 -2.69 -33.00 0.28
C ARG A 119 -1.87 -31.77 0.64
N LYS A 120 -2.16 -30.65 -0.02
CA LYS A 120 -1.65 -29.31 0.34
C LYS A 120 -1.75 -29.13 1.87
N PRO A 121 -0.68 -28.69 2.55
CA PRO A 121 0.52 -28.05 2.02
C PRO A 121 1.62 -29.00 1.48
N ASP A 122 1.41 -30.32 1.42
CA ASP A 122 2.37 -31.22 0.78
C ASP A 122 2.46 -30.95 -0.75
N PRO A 123 3.67 -30.89 -1.33
CA PRO A 123 3.86 -30.55 -2.73
C PRO A 123 3.45 -31.66 -3.72
N GLN A 124 3.08 -32.87 -3.26
CA GLN A 124 2.82 -34.02 -4.13
C GLN A 124 1.85 -33.70 -5.28
N GLY A 125 0.77 -32.95 -5.02
CA GLY A 125 -0.18 -32.57 -6.06
C GLY A 125 0.41 -31.64 -7.12
N LEU A 126 1.22 -30.68 -6.71
CA LEU A 126 1.90 -29.75 -7.60
C LEU A 126 2.98 -30.44 -8.42
N LEU A 127 3.76 -31.32 -7.80
CA LEU A 127 4.77 -32.12 -8.50
C LEU A 127 4.13 -33.05 -9.53
N LEU A 128 2.97 -33.65 -9.21
CA LEU A 128 2.21 -34.45 -10.14
C LEU A 128 1.65 -33.61 -11.31
N ALA A 129 1.16 -32.40 -11.04
CA ALA A 129 0.69 -31.49 -12.09
C ALA A 129 1.83 -31.05 -13.01
N VAL A 130 2.98 -30.67 -12.45
CA VAL A 130 4.20 -30.31 -13.21
C VAL A 130 4.64 -31.48 -14.10
N GLY A 131 4.62 -32.71 -13.59
CA GLY A 131 4.91 -33.91 -14.38
C GLY A 131 3.90 -34.12 -15.52
N LYS A 132 2.60 -33.88 -15.29
CA LYS A 132 1.55 -33.93 -16.32
C LYS A 132 1.75 -32.86 -17.40
N LEU A 133 2.23 -31.67 -17.03
CA LEU A 133 2.63 -30.61 -17.95
C LEU A 133 3.94 -30.90 -18.70
N ARG A 134 4.60 -32.03 -18.43
CA ARG A 134 5.90 -32.45 -19.01
C ARG A 134 7.01 -31.43 -18.74
N LEU A 135 6.97 -30.80 -17.57
CA LEU A 135 7.97 -29.85 -17.10
C LEU A 135 8.70 -30.42 -15.89
N SER A 136 9.84 -29.82 -15.56
CA SER A 136 10.54 -30.06 -14.30
C SER A 136 10.18 -28.94 -13.31
N PRO A 137 10.05 -29.24 -12.00
CA PRO A 137 9.72 -28.21 -11.02
C PRO A 137 10.78 -27.10 -11.02
N SER A 138 10.33 -25.86 -11.18
CA SER A 138 11.18 -24.69 -11.16
C SER A 138 10.35 -23.45 -10.84
N SER A 139 11.05 -22.40 -10.42
CA SER A 139 10.49 -21.06 -10.19
C SER A 139 9.98 -20.36 -11.46
N GLU A 140 10.12 -20.99 -12.63
CA GLU A 140 9.53 -20.52 -13.89
C GLU A 140 8.10 -21.02 -14.06
N ILE A 141 7.59 -21.85 -13.14
CA ILE A 141 6.21 -22.30 -13.11
C ILE A 141 5.52 -21.59 -11.95
N ALA A 142 4.43 -20.90 -12.23
CA ALA A 142 3.64 -20.22 -11.21
C ALA A 142 2.56 -21.13 -10.65
N TYR A 143 2.29 -21.06 -9.34
CA TYR A 143 1.11 -21.65 -8.72
C TYR A 143 0.29 -20.59 -8.01
N VAL A 144 -0.98 -20.46 -8.41
CA VAL A 144 -1.93 -19.47 -7.91
C VAL A 144 -2.93 -20.12 -6.95
N GLY A 145 -3.06 -19.61 -5.73
CA GLY A 145 -4.05 -20.11 -4.76
C GLY A 145 -4.41 -19.08 -3.69
N ASP A 146 -5.51 -19.28 -2.98
CA ASP A 146 -6.10 -18.30 -2.05
C ASP A 146 -5.77 -18.55 -0.56
N GLN A 147 -5.22 -19.72 -0.21
CA GLN A 147 -4.85 -20.04 1.18
C GLN A 147 -3.32 -20.06 1.37
N GLU A 148 -2.84 -19.83 2.60
CA GLU A 148 -1.40 -20.00 2.91
C GLU A 148 -0.94 -21.45 2.65
N THR A 149 -1.84 -22.43 2.74
CA THR A 149 -1.53 -23.83 2.40
C THR A 149 -1.16 -24.01 0.93
N ASP A 150 -1.64 -23.15 0.05
CA ASP A 150 -1.30 -23.13 -1.38
C ASP A 150 0.10 -22.59 -1.61
N LEU A 151 0.39 -21.45 -0.99
CA LEU A 151 1.71 -20.81 -1.09
C LEU A 151 2.79 -21.74 -0.53
N GLU A 152 2.52 -22.39 0.59
CA GLU A 152 3.44 -23.34 1.20
C GLU A 152 3.67 -24.57 0.31
N ALA A 153 2.60 -25.11 -0.31
CA ALA A 153 2.75 -26.23 -1.25
C ALA A 153 3.61 -25.84 -2.46
N ALA A 154 3.43 -24.64 -3.02
CA ALA A 154 4.23 -24.13 -4.12
C ALA A 154 5.70 -23.96 -3.77
N ARG A 155 5.99 -23.37 -2.60
CA ARG A 155 7.37 -23.24 -2.09
C ARG A 155 8.03 -24.62 -1.96
N ARG A 156 7.32 -25.60 -1.39
CA ARG A 156 7.82 -26.98 -1.25
C ARG A 156 7.98 -27.71 -2.59
N ALA A 157 7.20 -27.34 -3.59
CA ALA A 157 7.31 -27.88 -4.94
C ALA A 157 8.40 -27.18 -5.78
N GLY A 158 9.02 -26.11 -5.26
CA GLY A 158 10.01 -25.32 -5.99
C GLY A 158 9.41 -24.42 -7.09
N LEU A 159 8.12 -24.11 -6.98
CA LEU A 159 7.37 -23.24 -7.92
C LEU A 159 7.33 -21.80 -7.40
N LEU A 160 6.94 -20.85 -8.25
CA LEU A 160 6.64 -19.47 -7.85
C LEU A 160 5.26 -19.41 -7.18
N PRO A 161 5.15 -19.12 -5.86
CA PRO A 161 3.87 -19.00 -5.17
C PRO A 161 3.19 -17.66 -5.51
N VAL A 162 1.89 -17.70 -5.78
CA VAL A 162 1.08 -16.55 -6.22
C VAL A 162 -0.24 -16.56 -5.44
N GLN A 163 -0.52 -15.50 -4.66
CA GLN A 163 -1.70 -15.42 -3.80
C GLN A 163 -2.90 -14.81 -4.54
N ALA A 164 -4.01 -15.54 -4.64
CA ALA A 164 -5.29 -15.03 -5.14
C ALA A 164 -6.07 -14.36 -4.00
N VAL A 165 -6.79 -13.28 -4.32
CA VAL A 165 -7.63 -12.55 -3.35
C VAL A 165 -8.96 -12.18 -4.02
N TRP A 166 -10.06 -12.63 -3.43
CA TRP A 166 -11.41 -12.28 -3.84
C TRP A 166 -11.88 -11.02 -3.14
N CYS A 167 -12.45 -10.12 -3.91
CA CYS A 167 -13.02 -8.87 -3.43
C CYS A 167 -14.54 -9.00 -3.66
N ARG A 168 -15.33 -9.25 -2.61
CA ARG A 168 -16.79 -9.42 -2.70
C ARG A 168 -17.45 -8.10 -3.09
N GLU A 169 -18.11 -8.07 -4.25
CA GLU A 169 -19.07 -7.03 -4.62
C GLU A 169 -20.35 -7.16 -3.80
N ASP A 170 -20.29 -6.78 -2.53
CA ASP A 170 -21.43 -6.11 -1.86
C ASP A 170 -20.94 -5.32 -0.64
N SER A 171 -19.98 -4.45 -0.89
CA SER A 171 -19.72 -3.22 -0.14
C SER A 171 -18.69 -2.44 -0.93
N ARG A 172 -19.01 -1.20 -1.31
CA ARG A 172 -18.19 -0.26 -2.09
C ARG A 172 -16.68 -0.32 -1.75
N SER A 173 -15.92 -1.19 -2.41
CA SER A 173 -14.45 -1.18 -2.49
C SER A 173 -13.93 -2.47 -3.15
N THR A 174 -13.91 -2.58 -4.47
CA THR A 174 -13.28 -3.73 -5.14
C THR A 174 -12.72 -3.28 -6.48
N ARG A 175 -11.38 -3.24 -6.58
CA ARG A 175 -10.69 -3.16 -7.87
C ARG A 175 -10.82 -4.54 -8.50
N GLU A 176 -11.46 -4.61 -9.66
CA GLU A 176 -11.41 -5.77 -10.55
C GLU A 176 -9.94 -6.12 -10.81
N LEU A 177 -9.62 -7.40 -10.61
CA LEU A 177 -8.34 -7.96 -10.98
C LEU A 177 -8.46 -8.37 -12.45
N CYS A 178 -8.28 -7.40 -13.35
CA CYS A 178 -8.10 -7.71 -14.76
C CYS A 178 -6.71 -8.35 -14.93
N LEU A 179 -6.65 -9.65 -15.25
CA LEU A 179 -5.50 -10.40 -15.77
C LEU A 179 -5.39 -10.30 -17.31
N GLU A 180 -5.37 -9.11 -17.91
CA GLU A 180 -5.31 -8.98 -19.37
C GLU A 180 -3.92 -9.25 -19.98
N ASP A 181 -2.86 -9.32 -19.16
CA ASP A 181 -1.47 -9.50 -19.62
C ASP A 181 -0.70 -10.53 -18.76
N PRO A 182 0.04 -11.50 -19.35
CA PRO A 182 0.99 -12.36 -18.61
C PRO A 182 2.05 -11.60 -17.79
N ARG A 183 2.27 -10.30 -18.08
CA ARG A 183 3.10 -9.38 -17.28
C ARG A 183 2.41 -8.87 -16.00
N GLU A 184 1.09 -9.04 -15.85
CA GLU A 184 0.35 -8.70 -14.62
C GLU A 184 0.47 -9.77 -13.52
N LEU A 185 0.95 -10.97 -13.86
CA LEU A 185 1.51 -11.93 -12.89
C LEU A 185 2.74 -11.36 -12.14
N ALA A 186 3.33 -10.26 -12.63
CA ALA A 186 4.35 -9.50 -11.89
C ALA A 186 3.80 -8.64 -10.74
N CYS A 187 2.48 -8.62 -10.51
CA CYS A 187 1.87 -7.89 -9.40
C CYS A 187 1.94 -8.62 -8.05
N LEU A 188 2.50 -9.83 -8.01
CA LEU A 188 2.65 -10.64 -6.79
C LEU A 188 4.10 -10.79 -6.32
N GLU A 189 5.00 -9.93 -6.81
CA GLU A 189 6.24 -9.57 -6.12
C GLU A 189 6.13 -8.13 -5.60
N PRO A 190 6.90 -7.74 -4.55
CA PRO A 190 7.08 -6.32 -4.24
C PRO A 190 7.53 -5.64 -5.54
N ARG A 191 6.63 -4.85 -6.16
CA ARG A 191 6.90 -4.16 -7.43
C ARG A 191 8.28 -3.54 -7.31
N ARG A 192 9.28 -4.08 -8.01
CA ARG A 192 10.51 -3.33 -8.25
C ARG A 192 10.03 -2.10 -9.01
N PRO A 193 10.15 -0.92 -8.42
CA PRO A 193 9.55 0.26 -9.01
C PRO A 193 10.31 0.55 -10.29
N VAL A 194 9.60 0.42 -11.41
CA VAL A 194 10.11 0.85 -12.71
C VAL A 194 10.22 2.37 -12.60
N VAL A 195 11.45 2.86 -12.53
CA VAL A 195 11.69 4.30 -12.46
C VAL A 195 11.34 4.88 -13.83
N SER A 196 10.32 5.74 -13.88
CA SER A 196 9.91 6.38 -15.12
C SER A 196 10.98 7.35 -15.62
N ALA A 197 11.01 7.62 -16.93
CA ALA A 197 11.92 8.62 -17.50
C ALA A 197 11.72 10.01 -16.85
N ALA A 198 10.49 10.34 -16.45
CA ALA A 198 10.18 11.55 -15.70
C ALA A 198 10.82 11.52 -14.30
N ALA A 199 10.73 10.41 -13.57
CA ALA A 199 11.37 10.25 -12.28
C ALA A 199 12.90 10.39 -12.36
N GLN A 200 13.52 9.76 -13.35
CA GLN A 200 14.96 9.88 -13.58
C GLN A 200 15.37 11.34 -13.86
N ARG A 201 14.62 12.04 -14.73
CA ARG A 201 14.88 13.45 -15.05
C ARG A 201 14.74 14.35 -13.84
N LEU A 202 13.61 14.27 -13.13
CA LEU A 202 13.35 15.13 -11.98
C LEU A 202 14.36 14.87 -10.86
N LEU A 203 14.76 13.62 -10.64
CA LEU A 203 15.79 13.30 -9.67
C LEU A 203 17.15 13.91 -10.04
N ALA A 204 17.56 13.82 -11.30
CA ALA A 204 18.80 14.43 -11.79
C ALA A 204 18.76 15.95 -11.64
N LEU A 205 17.65 16.61 -12.03
CA LEU A 205 17.46 18.05 -11.83
C LEU A 205 17.56 18.43 -10.34
N LEU A 206 17.02 17.62 -9.44
CA LEU A 206 17.12 17.86 -7.99
C LEU A 206 18.54 17.69 -7.42
N GLN A 207 19.47 17.08 -8.15
CA GLN A 207 20.89 17.02 -7.76
C GLN A 207 21.67 18.27 -8.20
N LEU A 208 21.12 19.10 -9.11
CA LEU A 208 21.79 20.32 -9.55
C LEU A 208 21.81 21.37 -8.42
N PRO A 209 22.95 22.02 -8.16
CA PRO A 209 23.06 23.06 -7.14
C PRO A 209 22.07 24.22 -7.37
N GLY A 210 21.23 24.50 -6.38
CA GLY A 210 20.26 25.60 -6.44
C GLY A 210 18.96 25.28 -7.20
N VAL A 211 18.82 24.07 -7.74
CA VAL A 211 17.57 23.59 -8.34
C VAL A 211 16.73 22.89 -7.27
N GLY A 212 15.61 23.52 -6.89
CA GLY A 212 14.66 22.97 -5.92
C GLY A 212 13.40 22.38 -6.58
N ARG A 213 12.52 21.78 -5.77
CA ARG A 213 11.27 21.13 -6.21
C ARG A 213 10.42 21.97 -7.18
N THR A 214 10.27 23.27 -6.93
CA THR A 214 9.42 24.14 -7.78
C THR A 214 10.04 24.33 -9.15
N THR A 215 11.36 24.52 -9.22
CA THR A 215 12.07 24.62 -10.49
C THR A 215 12.04 23.27 -11.23
N ALA A 216 12.25 22.15 -10.53
CA ALA A 216 12.13 20.82 -11.13
C ALA A 216 10.72 20.55 -11.68
N LEU A 217 9.66 20.89 -10.94
CA LEU A 217 8.27 20.74 -11.37
C LEU A 217 7.93 21.51 -12.66
N ASN A 218 8.54 22.69 -12.87
CA ASN A 218 8.33 23.47 -14.09
C ASN A 218 8.85 22.76 -15.35
N THR A 219 9.64 21.70 -15.20
CA THR A 219 10.17 20.87 -16.31
C THR A 219 9.33 19.63 -16.60
N LEU A 220 8.18 19.45 -15.92
CA LEU A 220 7.36 18.24 -16.04
C LEU A 220 6.94 17.91 -17.49
N THR A 221 6.70 18.92 -18.31
CA THR A 221 6.26 18.78 -19.71
C THR A 221 7.39 18.41 -20.67
N VAL A 222 8.65 18.55 -20.26
CA VAL A 222 9.81 18.14 -21.06
C VAL A 222 9.90 16.63 -21.06
N SER A 223 10.08 15.98 -22.22
CA SER A 223 10.14 14.52 -22.32
C SER A 223 11.58 13.96 -22.31
N THR A 224 12.59 14.81 -22.58
CA THR A 224 13.97 14.38 -22.79
C THR A 224 14.85 14.58 -21.56
N LEU A 225 16.01 13.92 -21.53
CA LEU A 225 17.08 14.12 -20.53
C LEU A 225 18.19 15.07 -21.05
N GLN A 226 17.98 15.72 -22.20
CA GLN A 226 18.98 16.60 -22.80
C GLN A 226 18.86 18.01 -22.18
N PRO A 227 19.96 18.61 -21.66
CA PRO A 227 19.93 19.91 -21.01
C PRO A 227 19.32 21.04 -21.83
N ASP A 228 19.59 21.00 -23.13
CA ASP A 228 19.15 21.91 -24.17
C ASP A 228 17.63 21.89 -24.42
N ALA A 229 16.91 20.90 -23.89
CA ALA A 229 15.45 20.84 -23.94
C ALA A 229 14.77 21.36 -22.66
N PHE A 230 15.53 21.73 -21.61
CA PHE A 230 14.94 22.30 -20.40
C PHE A 230 14.46 23.74 -20.66
N PRO A 231 13.39 24.19 -19.97
CA PRO A 231 12.97 25.58 -20.05
C PRO A 231 14.13 26.49 -19.62
N GLU A 232 14.19 27.72 -20.17
CA GLU A 232 15.17 28.74 -19.75
C GLU A 232 14.88 29.26 -18.32
N ASP A 233 15.00 28.38 -17.32
CA ASP A 233 14.94 28.73 -15.91
C ASP A 233 16.34 29.22 -15.45
N PRO A 234 16.46 30.44 -14.90
CA PRO A 234 17.75 31.00 -14.50
C PRO A 234 18.54 30.12 -13.51
N ARG A 235 17.87 29.32 -12.68
CA ARG A 235 18.53 28.43 -11.72
C ARG A 235 19.14 27.21 -12.40
N ILE A 236 18.43 26.62 -13.36
CA ILE A 236 18.94 25.50 -14.17
C ILE A 236 20.12 26.00 -15.01
N MET A 237 19.95 27.11 -15.72
CA MET A 237 21.02 27.69 -16.54
C MET A 237 22.27 28.01 -15.73
N LYS A 238 22.10 28.63 -14.55
CA LYS A 238 23.23 28.90 -13.64
C LYS A 238 23.92 27.63 -13.15
N ALA A 239 23.17 26.57 -12.86
CA ALA A 239 23.75 25.30 -12.43
C ALA A 239 24.55 24.62 -13.57
N LEU A 240 24.03 24.69 -14.80
CA LEU A 240 24.67 24.11 -15.99
C LEU A 240 25.88 24.89 -16.52
N GLN A 241 26.12 26.13 -16.05
CA GLN A 241 27.35 26.87 -16.37
C GLN A 241 28.62 26.19 -15.84
N GLN A 242 28.50 25.35 -14.82
CA GLN A 242 29.63 24.58 -14.30
C GLN A 242 29.89 23.37 -15.23
N PRO A 243 31.07 23.25 -15.84
CA PRO A 243 31.40 22.12 -16.72
C PRO A 243 31.20 20.78 -15.99
N GLY A 244 30.50 19.83 -16.61
CA GLY A 244 30.27 18.50 -16.05
C GLY A 244 29.16 18.41 -14.98
N ALA A 245 28.47 19.52 -14.66
CA ALA A 245 27.46 19.52 -13.60
C ALA A 245 26.26 18.61 -13.91
N TRP A 246 25.87 18.50 -15.18
CA TRP A 246 24.76 17.65 -15.58
C TRP A 246 25.13 16.17 -15.49
N GLU A 247 26.29 15.78 -16.00
CA GLU A 247 26.81 14.42 -15.95
C GLU A 247 26.92 13.94 -14.50
N LYS A 248 27.48 14.77 -13.62
CA LYS A 248 27.55 14.49 -12.18
C LYS A 248 26.16 14.33 -11.55
N ALA A 249 25.22 15.22 -11.88
CA ALA A 249 23.85 15.13 -11.38
C ALA A 249 23.14 13.85 -11.84
N GLN A 250 23.40 13.40 -13.07
CA GLN A 250 22.90 12.13 -13.60
C GLN A 250 23.52 10.93 -12.89
N GLU A 251 24.83 10.93 -12.63
CA GLU A 251 25.52 9.89 -11.87
C GLU A 251 24.97 9.77 -10.44
N GLU A 252 24.80 10.89 -9.74
CA GLU A 252 24.21 10.93 -8.39
C GLU A 252 22.77 10.40 -8.39
N ALA A 253 21.96 10.82 -9.37
CA ALA A 253 20.59 10.30 -9.53
C ALA A 253 20.59 8.79 -9.79
N GLN A 254 21.49 8.27 -10.62
CA GLN A 254 21.64 6.83 -10.87
C GLN A 254 22.00 6.06 -9.61
N ALA A 255 22.94 6.57 -8.80
CA ALA A 255 23.31 5.96 -7.52
C ALA A 255 22.13 5.92 -6.53
N ILE A 256 21.33 7.00 -6.46
CA ILE A 256 20.11 7.06 -5.65
C ILE A 256 19.08 6.05 -6.16
N MET A 257 18.82 6.00 -7.47
CA MET A 257 17.88 5.03 -8.07
C MET A 257 18.28 3.59 -7.79
N ALA A 258 19.58 3.26 -7.91
CA ALA A 258 20.10 1.93 -7.58
C ALA A 258 19.86 1.58 -6.10
N THR A 259 20.08 2.53 -5.18
CA THR A 259 19.78 2.36 -3.76
C THR A 259 18.29 2.12 -3.52
N CYS A 260 17.43 2.90 -4.20
CA CYS A 260 15.98 2.76 -4.10
C CYS A 260 15.52 1.39 -4.58
N GLN A 261 16.01 0.97 -5.75
CA GLN A 261 15.71 -0.34 -6.34
C GLN A 261 16.14 -1.49 -5.44
N ALA A 262 17.35 -1.43 -4.86
CA ALA A 262 17.85 -2.44 -3.93
C ALA A 262 17.02 -2.54 -2.63
N SER A 263 16.32 -1.46 -2.26
CA SER A 263 15.55 -1.35 -1.01
C SER A 263 14.04 -1.46 -1.21
N GLY A 264 13.57 -1.74 -2.44
CA GLY A 264 12.15 -1.79 -2.77
C GLY A 264 11.43 -0.44 -2.63
N ILE A 265 12.15 0.67 -2.86
CA ILE A 265 11.62 2.03 -2.77
C ILE A 265 11.34 2.55 -4.17
N GLY A 266 10.11 2.93 -4.43
CA GLY A 266 9.66 3.48 -5.69
C GLY A 266 9.78 4.98 -5.79
N LEU A 267 9.86 5.44 -7.03
CA LEU A 267 9.91 6.85 -7.36
C LEU A 267 8.61 7.18 -8.08
N VAL A 268 7.82 8.08 -7.51
CA VAL A 268 6.53 8.50 -8.06
C VAL A 268 6.55 10.00 -8.28
N THR A 269 6.20 10.43 -9.48
CA THR A 269 6.19 11.82 -9.95
C THR A 269 4.80 12.24 -10.37
N PRO A 270 4.52 13.55 -10.43
CA PRO A 270 3.22 14.04 -10.92
C PRO A 270 2.81 13.54 -12.32
N ALA A 271 3.78 13.15 -13.14
CA ALA A 271 3.58 12.58 -14.47
C ALA A 271 3.10 11.12 -14.45
N ASP A 272 3.23 10.43 -13.31
CA ASP A 272 2.81 9.03 -13.16
C ASP A 272 1.35 8.94 -12.67
N ASP A 273 0.59 7.98 -13.19
CA ASP A 273 -0.82 7.76 -12.80
C ASP A 273 -0.97 7.39 -11.33
N THR A 274 0.05 6.76 -10.76
CA THR A 274 0.09 6.35 -9.34
C THR A 274 0.35 7.52 -8.39
N TYR A 275 0.63 8.73 -8.89
CA TYR A 275 0.82 9.90 -8.04
C TYR A 275 -0.50 10.35 -7.41
N PRO A 276 -0.57 10.51 -6.08
CA PRO A 276 -1.80 10.87 -5.39
C PRO A 276 -2.42 12.16 -5.95
N ARG A 277 -3.68 12.06 -6.39
CA ARG A 277 -4.39 13.16 -7.05
C ARG A 277 -4.43 14.44 -6.21
N LEU A 278 -4.65 14.31 -4.91
CA LEU A 278 -4.73 15.45 -3.99
C LEU A 278 -3.40 16.21 -3.86
N LEU A 279 -2.26 15.60 -4.15
CA LEU A 279 -0.98 16.31 -4.14
C LEU A 279 -0.82 17.25 -5.34
N ARG A 280 -1.50 16.99 -6.46
CA ARG A 280 -1.44 17.84 -7.66
C ARG A 280 -2.05 19.24 -7.44
N GLY A 281 -2.92 19.39 -6.43
CA GLY A 281 -3.60 20.65 -6.10
C GLY A 281 -2.83 21.56 -5.12
N MET A 282 -1.61 21.21 -4.72
CA MET A 282 -0.87 21.95 -3.69
C MET A 282 -0.09 23.17 -4.21
N GLY A 283 -0.10 23.42 -5.52
CA GLY A 283 0.67 24.49 -6.14
C GLY A 283 2.17 24.36 -5.84
N LYS A 284 2.80 25.42 -5.32
CA LYS A 284 4.25 25.44 -4.99
C LYS A 284 4.69 24.41 -3.94
N ASP A 285 3.74 23.89 -3.18
CA ASP A 285 3.97 22.90 -2.13
C ASP A 285 3.90 21.45 -2.65
N GLN A 286 3.56 21.26 -3.93
CA GLN A 286 3.53 19.94 -4.57
C GLN A 286 4.92 19.29 -4.55
N PRO A 287 5.05 18.01 -4.14
CA PRO A 287 6.28 17.26 -4.30
C PRO A 287 6.62 16.99 -5.77
N ALA A 288 7.85 17.30 -6.19
CA ALA A 288 8.35 16.96 -7.53
C ALA A 288 8.53 15.45 -7.71
N LEU A 289 8.91 14.78 -6.62
CA LEU A 289 9.26 13.37 -6.58
C LEU A 289 8.91 12.82 -5.20
N LEU A 290 8.32 11.64 -5.13
CA LEU A 290 8.09 10.90 -3.91
C LEU A 290 8.84 9.57 -3.95
N PHE A 291 9.57 9.29 -2.89
CA PHE A 291 10.15 7.98 -2.59
C PHE A 291 9.12 7.18 -1.79
N VAL A 292 8.67 6.03 -2.30
CA VAL A 292 7.55 5.25 -1.75
C VAL A 292 8.00 3.81 -1.49
N GLN A 293 8.03 3.39 -0.24
CA GLN A 293 8.23 1.99 0.14
C GLN A 293 6.88 1.41 0.55
N GLY A 294 6.48 0.28 -0.01
CA GLY A 294 5.13 -0.28 0.18
C GLY A 294 4.14 0.21 -0.88
N GLN A 295 2.85 0.26 -0.55
CA GLN A 295 1.79 0.57 -1.52
C GLN A 295 0.92 1.75 -1.07
N LEU A 296 0.56 2.61 -2.03
CA LEU A 296 -0.41 3.69 -1.79
C LEU A 296 -1.81 3.20 -2.15
N SER A 297 -2.76 3.41 -1.24
CA SER A 297 -4.18 3.14 -1.48
C SER A 297 -4.81 4.18 -2.40
N THR A 298 -5.82 3.75 -3.15
CA THR A 298 -6.73 4.66 -3.89
C THR A 298 -7.92 5.11 -3.09
N GLN A 299 -8.10 4.61 -1.87
CA GLN A 299 -9.11 5.14 -0.97
C GLN A 299 -8.81 6.62 -0.65
N PRO A 300 -9.85 7.41 -0.34
CA PRO A 300 -9.67 8.72 0.26
C PRO A 300 -8.76 8.62 1.49
N ALA A 301 -8.00 9.66 1.78
CA ALA A 301 -7.11 9.68 2.93
C ALA A 301 -7.57 10.71 3.97
N ILE A 302 -7.39 10.36 5.24
CA ILE A 302 -7.55 11.27 6.38
C ILE A 302 -6.22 11.33 7.13
N ALA A 303 -5.71 12.54 7.30
CA ALA A 303 -4.52 12.78 8.10
C ALA A 303 -4.90 12.83 9.57
N VAL A 304 -4.17 12.13 10.44
CA VAL A 304 -4.36 12.18 11.89
C VAL A 304 -3.06 12.66 12.52
N VAL A 305 -3.13 13.80 13.21
CA VAL A 305 -1.95 14.47 13.79
C VAL A 305 -2.23 14.90 15.23
N GLY A 306 -1.19 15.03 16.03
CA GLY A 306 -1.33 15.56 17.39
C GLY A 306 -0.03 15.62 18.17
N THR A 307 -0.16 15.83 19.47
CA THR A 307 0.93 15.84 20.45
C THR A 307 1.69 14.52 20.47
N ARG A 308 2.98 14.60 20.79
CA ARG A 308 3.85 13.44 21.03
C ARG A 308 3.60 12.77 22.38
N GLU A 309 2.88 13.46 23.27
CA GLU A 309 2.56 13.04 24.62
C GLU A 309 1.06 13.24 24.84
N PRO A 310 0.20 12.39 24.26
CA PRO A 310 -1.23 12.51 24.47
C PRO A 310 -1.60 12.11 25.90
N THR A 311 -2.63 12.77 26.42
CA THR A 311 -3.28 12.37 27.68
C THR A 311 -3.89 10.98 27.55
N ALA A 312 -4.22 10.33 28.67
CA ALA A 312 -4.89 9.01 28.65
C ALA A 312 -6.21 9.04 27.85
N HIS A 313 -6.94 10.16 27.89
CA HIS A 313 -8.16 10.34 27.07
C HIS A 313 -7.83 10.62 25.61
N GLY A 314 -6.77 11.38 25.32
CA GLY A 314 -6.24 11.58 23.98
C GLY A 314 -5.95 10.25 23.28
N VAL A 315 -5.34 9.28 23.97
CA VAL A 315 -5.09 7.92 23.45
C VAL A 315 -6.39 7.25 22.98
N GLU A 316 -7.41 7.26 23.84
CA GLU A 316 -8.70 6.62 23.52
C GLU A 316 -9.44 7.34 22.39
N ILE A 317 -9.37 8.68 22.35
CA ILE A 317 -9.94 9.49 21.26
C ILE A 317 -9.24 9.16 19.94
N THR A 318 -7.90 9.16 19.90
CA THR A 318 -7.13 8.80 18.70
C THR A 318 -7.52 7.41 18.22
N ARG A 319 -7.49 6.41 19.11
CA ARG A 319 -7.82 5.02 18.76
C ARG A 319 -9.23 4.92 18.17
N ARG A 320 -10.23 5.48 18.86
CA ARG A 320 -11.64 5.41 18.45
C ARG A 320 -11.90 6.10 17.11
N MET A 321 -11.37 7.32 16.92
CA MET A 321 -11.56 8.08 15.68
C MET A 321 -10.85 7.38 14.53
N THR A 322 -9.59 6.99 14.74
CA THR A 322 -8.81 6.35 13.68
C THR A 322 -9.39 5.00 13.28
N THR A 323 -9.80 4.15 14.22
CA THR A 323 -10.48 2.88 13.89
C THR A 323 -11.75 3.10 13.07
N HIS A 324 -12.53 4.14 13.37
CA HIS A 324 -13.74 4.45 12.58
C HIS A 324 -13.39 4.87 11.14
N PHE A 325 -12.47 5.81 10.98
CA PHE A 325 -12.13 6.34 9.66
C PHE A 325 -11.30 5.37 8.81
N ALA A 326 -10.51 4.49 9.44
CA ALA A 326 -9.70 3.48 8.75
C ALA A 326 -10.55 2.46 7.97
N ALA A 327 -11.83 2.29 8.32
CA ALA A 327 -12.74 1.41 7.60
C ALA A 327 -13.01 1.85 6.15
N HIS A 328 -12.90 3.15 5.85
CA HIS A 328 -13.25 3.72 4.54
C HIS A 328 -12.21 4.72 4.01
N SER A 329 -11.11 4.94 4.73
CA SER A 329 -10.07 5.88 4.35
C SER A 329 -8.70 5.37 4.75
N SER A 330 -7.71 5.68 3.92
CA SER A 330 -6.31 5.50 4.27
C SER A 330 -5.90 6.49 5.36
N ILE A 331 -5.35 6.01 6.45
CA ILE A 331 -4.87 6.87 7.54
C ILE A 331 -3.47 7.37 7.22
N VAL A 332 -3.31 8.68 7.11
CA VAL A 332 -2.02 9.33 6.86
C VAL A 332 -1.52 9.93 8.16
N SER A 333 -0.28 9.67 8.52
CA SER A 333 0.35 10.32 9.66
C SER A 333 1.87 10.35 9.53
N GLY A 334 2.54 10.86 10.54
CA GLY A 334 3.93 11.26 10.49
C GLY A 334 4.91 10.30 11.12
N LEU A 335 4.43 9.17 11.64
CA LEU A 335 5.22 8.22 12.42
C LEU A 335 5.92 8.84 13.65
N ALA A 336 5.53 10.03 14.11
CA ALA A 336 6.06 10.58 15.36
C ALA A 336 5.55 9.78 16.57
N LEU A 337 6.15 9.98 17.75
CA LEU A 337 5.59 9.46 19.00
C LEU A 337 4.19 10.02 19.26
N GLY A 338 3.43 9.38 20.16
CA GLY A 338 2.12 9.86 20.58
C GLY A 338 1.04 9.60 19.53
N VAL A 339 0.27 10.65 19.19
CA VAL A 339 -0.93 10.53 18.34
C VAL A 339 -0.62 9.89 16.99
N ASP A 340 0.50 10.24 16.34
CA ASP A 340 0.86 9.67 15.04
C ASP A 340 1.07 8.15 15.10
N SER A 341 1.80 7.66 16.11
CA SER A 341 2.02 6.22 16.33
C SER A 341 0.71 5.49 16.59
N MET A 342 -0.12 6.07 17.46
CA MET A 342 -1.41 5.50 17.84
C MET A 342 -2.39 5.45 16.67
N ALA A 343 -2.34 6.45 15.77
CA ALA A 343 -3.15 6.45 14.56
C ALA A 343 -2.75 5.29 13.64
N HIS A 344 -1.46 5.09 13.36
CA HIS A 344 -1.01 3.96 12.56
C HIS A 344 -1.41 2.61 13.20
N GLN A 345 -1.17 2.44 14.50
CA GLN A 345 -1.52 1.21 15.22
C GLN A 345 -3.02 0.93 15.19
N ALA A 346 -3.86 1.94 15.43
CA ALA A 346 -5.31 1.80 15.39
C ALA A 346 -5.84 1.49 13.99
N ALA A 347 -5.20 2.01 12.93
CA ALA A 347 -5.53 1.68 11.55
C ALA A 347 -5.20 0.22 11.24
N ILE A 348 -4.00 -0.24 11.60
CA ILE A 348 -3.55 -1.63 11.41
C ILE A 348 -4.47 -2.60 12.16
N GLN A 349 -4.78 -2.31 13.43
CA GLN A 349 -5.68 -3.13 14.26
C GLN A 349 -7.10 -3.21 13.70
N ALA A 350 -7.54 -2.19 12.97
CA ALA A 350 -8.83 -2.17 12.28
C ALA A 350 -8.80 -2.89 10.92
N GLY A 351 -7.65 -3.43 10.49
CA GLY A 351 -7.47 -3.99 9.16
C GLY A 351 -7.47 -2.94 8.04
N GLY A 352 -7.30 -1.66 8.39
CA GLY A 352 -7.32 -0.54 7.46
C GLY A 352 -5.93 -0.23 6.88
N HIS A 353 -5.92 0.57 5.82
CA HIS A 353 -4.69 1.02 5.18
C HIS A 353 -4.08 2.24 5.89
N THR A 354 -2.75 2.33 5.95
CA THR A 354 -2.08 3.50 6.52
C THR A 354 -0.77 3.87 5.81
N VAL A 355 -0.47 5.18 5.79
CA VAL A 355 0.72 5.76 5.15
C VAL A 355 1.46 6.65 6.13
N ALA A 356 2.74 6.32 6.37
CA ALA A 356 3.65 7.14 7.16
C ALA A 356 4.45 8.08 6.26
N VAL A 357 4.38 9.39 6.53
CA VAL A 357 5.12 10.42 5.80
C VAL A 357 6.38 10.80 6.58
N LEU A 358 7.54 10.50 6.02
CA LEU A 358 8.85 10.68 6.66
C LEU A 358 9.43 12.07 6.39
N GLY A 359 10.06 12.65 7.42
CA GLY A 359 10.84 13.90 7.30
C GLY A 359 12.33 13.64 7.02
N HIS A 360 12.67 12.49 6.46
CA HIS A 360 14.03 12.01 6.21
C HIS A 360 13.98 10.86 5.19
N GLY A 361 15.13 10.32 4.81
CA GLY A 361 15.19 9.15 3.92
C GLY A 361 14.78 7.84 4.59
N HIS A 362 14.43 6.84 3.79
CA HIS A 362 13.98 5.51 4.25
C HIS A 362 15.04 4.66 4.97
N ARG A 363 16.33 5.00 4.84
CA ARG A 363 17.42 4.18 5.42
C ARG A 363 17.32 4.06 6.95
N HIS A 364 16.87 5.12 7.62
CA HIS A 364 16.74 5.16 9.07
C HIS A 364 15.35 5.63 9.45
N VAL A 365 14.57 4.79 10.12
CA VAL A 365 13.29 5.19 10.68
C VAL A 365 13.52 6.03 11.94
N PHE A 366 12.93 7.22 11.98
CA PHE A 366 12.92 8.07 13.16
C PHE A 366 11.47 8.41 13.57
N PRO A 367 11.14 8.36 14.87
CA PRO A 367 11.99 7.96 15.99
C PRO A 367 12.29 6.44 15.98
N ARG A 368 13.43 6.04 16.54
CA ARG A 368 13.89 4.63 16.52
C ARG A 368 12.89 3.68 17.20
N GLN A 369 12.16 4.18 18.20
CA GLN A 369 11.10 3.48 18.91
C GLN A 369 9.99 2.98 17.96
N ASN A 370 9.76 3.67 16.84
CA ASN A 370 8.73 3.33 15.87
C ASN A 370 9.26 2.51 14.69
N ALA A 371 10.49 2.00 14.76
CA ALA A 371 11.03 1.13 13.71
C ALA A 371 10.20 -0.14 13.51
N ALA A 372 9.71 -0.76 14.60
CA ALA A 372 8.83 -1.92 14.53
C ALA A 372 7.49 -1.56 13.88
N LEU A 373 6.87 -0.46 14.31
CA LEU A 373 5.63 0.06 13.73
C LEU A 373 5.78 0.35 12.23
N ALA A 374 6.91 0.91 11.78
CA ALA A 374 7.17 1.13 10.36
C ALA A 374 7.17 -0.18 9.55
N GLN A 375 7.69 -1.26 10.11
CA GLN A 375 7.65 -2.59 9.48
C GLN A 375 6.24 -3.17 9.49
N GLU A 376 5.46 -2.97 10.57
CA GLU A 376 4.05 -3.37 10.63
C GLU A 376 3.21 -2.66 9.56
N ILE A 377 3.41 -1.34 9.37
CA ILE A 377 2.78 -0.56 8.30
C ILE A 377 3.04 -1.19 6.92
N LEU A 378 4.29 -1.57 6.63
CA LEU A 378 4.63 -2.23 5.36
C LEU A 378 4.02 -3.64 5.27
N SER A 379 4.04 -4.39 6.36
CA SER A 379 3.56 -5.79 6.41
C SER A 379 2.05 -5.90 6.23
N CYS A 380 1.28 -4.90 6.66
CA CYS A 380 -0.17 -4.85 6.44
C CYS A 380 -0.56 -4.23 5.08
N GLY A 381 0.41 -4.04 4.17
CA GLY A 381 0.16 -3.48 2.83
C GLY A 381 0.08 -1.95 2.77
N GLY A 382 0.49 -1.24 3.82
CA GLY A 382 0.61 0.22 3.84
C GLY A 382 1.89 0.74 3.16
N ALA A 383 2.23 2.01 3.42
CA ALA A 383 3.42 2.63 2.84
C ALA A 383 4.19 3.58 3.77
N LEU A 384 5.50 3.67 3.55
CA LEU A 384 6.38 4.71 4.04
C LEU A 384 6.79 5.60 2.86
N ILE A 385 6.52 6.91 2.95
CA ILE A 385 6.84 7.85 1.88
C ILE A 385 7.76 8.96 2.34
N SER A 386 8.56 9.51 1.44
CA SER A 386 9.40 10.68 1.69
C SER A 386 9.57 11.52 0.43
N GLU A 387 9.75 12.83 0.56
CA GLU A 387 10.23 13.68 -0.54
C GLU A 387 11.77 13.68 -0.63
N TYR A 388 12.44 13.04 0.35
CA TYR A 388 13.89 13.02 0.43
C TYR A 388 14.49 11.67 0.02
N PRO A 389 15.66 11.65 -0.66
CA PRO A 389 16.36 10.43 -1.01
C PRO A 389 16.61 9.49 0.19
N PRO A 390 16.76 8.16 -0.02
CA PRO A 390 16.82 7.19 1.08
C PRO A 390 17.91 7.46 2.12
N GLN A 391 19.01 8.10 1.74
CA GLN A 391 20.15 8.37 2.62
C GLN A 391 20.07 9.73 3.32
N THR A 392 19.03 10.55 3.08
CA THR A 392 18.92 11.88 3.68
C THR A 392 18.83 11.81 5.21
N PRO A 393 19.69 12.56 5.93
CA PRO A 393 19.71 12.53 7.38
C PRO A 393 18.50 13.25 7.98
N ILE A 394 18.23 12.95 9.25
CA ILE A 394 17.19 13.59 10.04
C ILE A 394 17.57 15.04 10.32
N ARG A 395 16.68 15.99 10.02
CA ARG A 395 16.85 17.41 10.35
C ARG A 395 15.54 17.99 10.88
N PRO A 396 15.55 18.81 11.96
CA PRO A 396 14.33 19.40 12.51
C PRO A 396 13.46 20.13 11.48
N ALA A 397 14.08 20.88 10.56
CA ALA A 397 13.37 21.61 9.51
C ALA A 397 12.54 20.71 8.57
N TYR A 398 13.00 19.48 8.33
CA TYR A 398 12.32 18.55 7.42
C TYR A 398 11.02 17.99 7.98
N PHE A 399 10.84 17.96 9.30
CA PHE A 399 9.55 17.57 9.89
C PHE A 399 8.47 18.62 9.58
N VAL A 400 8.80 19.90 9.68
CA VAL A 400 7.88 21.00 9.34
C VAL A 400 7.57 21.01 7.84
N GLU A 401 8.57 20.76 6.99
CA GLU A 401 8.33 20.63 5.55
C GLU A 401 7.45 19.44 5.19
N ARG A 402 7.63 18.30 5.88
CA ARG A 402 6.86 17.08 5.66
C ARG A 402 5.38 17.22 6.05
N ASP A 403 5.04 18.04 7.05
CA ASP A 403 3.65 18.22 7.48
C ASP A 403 2.72 18.69 6.36
N ARG A 404 3.26 19.41 5.36
CA ARG A 404 2.52 19.81 4.17
C ARG A 404 2.08 18.61 3.32
N ILE A 405 2.88 17.54 3.27
CA ILE A 405 2.57 16.33 2.50
C ILE A 405 1.52 15.50 3.25
N GLN A 406 1.56 15.46 4.58
CA GLN A 406 0.50 14.81 5.38
C GLN A 406 -0.86 15.45 5.07
N ALA A 407 -0.94 16.77 5.20
CA ALA A 407 -2.14 17.54 4.86
C ALA A 407 -2.48 17.43 3.36
N GLY A 408 -1.47 17.34 2.49
CA GLY A 408 -1.57 17.27 1.04
C GLY A 408 -2.05 15.92 0.48
N LEU A 409 -1.85 14.83 1.21
CA LEU A 409 -2.36 13.51 0.84
C LEU A 409 -3.82 13.31 1.22
N ALA A 410 -4.27 13.99 2.27
CA ALA A 410 -5.57 13.75 2.86
C ALA A 410 -6.61 14.79 2.44
N GLY A 411 -7.86 14.37 2.22
CA GLY A 411 -8.98 15.29 2.00
C GLY A 411 -9.36 16.08 3.26
N ALA A 412 -8.96 15.57 4.43
CA ALA A 412 -9.13 16.22 5.71
C ALA A 412 -8.03 15.84 6.71
N THR A 413 -7.81 16.71 7.68
CA THR A 413 -6.89 16.47 8.80
C THR A 413 -7.66 16.49 10.11
N ILE A 414 -7.46 15.48 10.96
CA ILE A 414 -7.98 15.42 12.33
C ILE A 414 -6.81 15.73 13.27
N MET A 415 -6.92 16.83 14.00
CA MET A 415 -5.95 17.25 15.00
C MET A 415 -6.45 16.85 16.40
N VAL A 416 -5.95 15.75 16.96
CA VAL A 416 -6.56 15.09 18.13
C VAL A 416 -6.27 15.80 19.45
N GLN A 417 -5.03 16.21 19.69
CA GLN A 417 -4.60 16.99 20.86
C GLN A 417 -3.38 17.81 20.47
N THR A 418 -3.35 19.09 20.87
CA THR A 418 -2.20 19.96 20.69
C THR A 418 -2.23 21.09 21.73
N ASP A 419 -1.05 21.48 22.19
CA ASP A 419 -0.87 22.75 22.91
C ASP A 419 -0.88 23.93 21.91
N VAL A 420 -0.98 25.17 22.41
CA VAL A 420 -0.99 26.43 21.64
C VAL A 420 0.26 26.57 20.78
N GLN A 421 1.42 26.11 21.26
CA GLN A 421 2.69 26.11 20.52
C GLN A 421 3.04 24.75 19.89
N GLY A 422 2.08 23.82 19.82
CA GLY A 422 2.32 22.46 19.31
C GLY A 422 2.62 22.40 17.80
N GLY A 423 3.41 21.41 17.39
CA GLY A 423 3.78 21.21 15.98
C GLY A 423 2.60 20.89 15.06
N SER A 424 1.51 20.31 15.58
CA SER A 424 0.33 19.92 14.80
C SER A 424 -0.35 21.10 14.10
N TRP A 425 -0.13 22.33 14.58
CA TRP A 425 -0.59 23.55 13.91
C TRP A 425 -0.02 23.72 12.50
N HIS A 426 1.17 23.19 12.20
CA HIS A 426 1.74 23.26 10.85
C HIS A 426 0.88 22.49 9.84
N ALA A 427 0.48 21.26 10.17
CA ALA A 427 -0.43 20.47 9.33
C ALA A 427 -1.84 21.11 9.25
N ALA A 428 -2.36 21.62 10.37
CA ALA A 428 -3.66 22.30 10.40
C ALA A 428 -3.70 23.54 9.48
N ARG A 429 -2.68 24.40 9.55
CA ARG A 429 -2.53 25.57 8.68
C ARG A 429 -2.47 25.18 7.21
N LYS A 430 -1.70 24.13 6.87
CA LYS A 430 -1.60 23.64 5.48
C LYS A 430 -2.91 23.05 4.97
N THR A 431 -3.65 22.35 5.83
CA THR A 431 -4.97 21.79 5.51
C THR A 431 -5.92 22.89 5.02
N LEU A 432 -6.04 23.99 5.78
CA LEU A 432 -6.90 25.11 5.39
C LEU A 432 -6.36 25.85 4.16
N ALA A 433 -5.03 26.04 4.06
CA ALA A 433 -4.41 26.67 2.89
C ALA A 433 -4.67 25.89 1.59
N TYR A 434 -4.91 24.58 1.66
CA TYR A 434 -5.30 23.74 0.52
C TYR A 434 -6.82 23.65 0.32
N GLY A 435 -7.61 24.45 1.06
CA GLY A 435 -9.07 24.47 0.98
C GLY A 435 -9.76 23.25 1.59
N ARG A 436 -9.06 22.51 2.48
CA ARG A 436 -9.50 21.21 3.01
C ARG A 436 -10.09 21.32 4.42
N VAL A 437 -10.73 20.24 4.86
CA VAL A 437 -11.42 20.19 6.14
C VAL A 437 -10.45 19.91 7.29
N LEU A 438 -10.52 20.72 8.34
CA LEU A 438 -9.81 20.50 9.60
C LEU A 438 -10.80 20.05 10.67
N GLY A 439 -10.67 18.81 11.15
CA GLY A 439 -11.43 18.27 12.26
C GLY A 439 -10.67 18.37 13.58
N TYR A 440 -11.38 18.60 14.68
CA TYR A 440 -10.81 18.45 16.03
C TYR A 440 -11.86 17.87 17.00
N PRO A 441 -11.45 17.00 17.94
CA PRO A 441 -12.35 16.54 18.99
C PRO A 441 -12.57 17.64 20.02
N VAL A 442 -13.80 17.75 20.53
CA VAL A 442 -14.09 18.68 21.64
C VAL A 442 -13.33 18.22 22.90
N PRO A 443 -12.57 19.11 23.58
CA PRO A 443 -11.89 18.76 24.82
C PRO A 443 -12.85 18.21 25.89
N THR A 444 -12.45 17.14 26.57
CA THR A 444 -13.29 16.50 27.58
C THR A 444 -13.30 17.27 28.89
N GLU A 445 -14.40 17.19 29.67
CA GLU A 445 -14.45 17.79 31.01
C GLU A 445 -13.34 17.29 31.92
N ARG A 446 -12.94 16.02 31.78
CA ARG A 446 -11.83 15.44 32.54
C ARG A 446 -10.51 16.16 32.24
N ASP A 447 -10.17 16.32 30.96
CA ASP A 447 -8.92 16.99 30.56
C ASP A 447 -8.94 18.47 30.97
N ILE A 448 -10.11 19.12 30.91
CA ILE A 448 -10.31 20.51 31.36
C ILE A 448 -10.09 20.61 32.87
N ASN A 449 -10.70 19.72 33.66
CA ASN A 449 -10.61 19.73 35.12
C ASN A 449 -9.19 19.42 35.60
N HIS A 450 -8.45 18.61 34.85
CA HIS A 450 -7.04 18.30 35.10
C HIS A 450 -6.07 19.37 34.57
N GLN A 451 -6.57 20.41 33.90
CA GLN A 451 -5.77 21.49 33.32
C GLN A 451 -4.66 20.99 32.38
N GLU A 452 -4.98 20.00 31.55
CA GLU A 452 -3.99 19.38 30.65
C GLU A 452 -3.48 20.39 29.60
N ASP A 453 -2.16 20.60 29.53
CA ASP A 453 -1.56 21.54 28.57
C ASP A 453 -1.84 21.13 27.11
N LYS A 454 -1.94 19.83 26.86
CA LYS A 454 -2.05 19.27 25.51
C LYS A 454 -3.42 19.46 24.87
N ILE A 455 -4.37 20.08 25.57
CA ILE A 455 -5.68 20.46 25.01
C ILE A 455 -5.84 21.99 24.83
N GLN A 456 -4.88 22.81 25.27
CA GLN A 456 -5.03 24.27 25.24
C GLN A 456 -5.25 24.80 23.82
N GLY A 457 -4.60 24.20 22.82
CA GLY A 457 -4.82 24.56 21.42
C GLY A 457 -6.24 24.23 20.93
N LEU A 458 -6.83 23.15 21.43
CA LEU A 458 -8.21 22.79 21.11
C LEU A 458 -9.23 23.65 21.87
N LEU A 459 -8.91 24.05 23.11
CA LEU A 459 -9.71 25.01 23.85
C LEU A 459 -9.75 26.37 23.16
N LEU A 460 -8.66 26.80 22.52
CA LEU A 460 -8.65 27.99 21.66
C LEU A 460 -9.60 27.84 20.47
N LEU A 461 -9.62 26.67 19.81
CA LEU A 461 -10.57 26.40 18.72
C LEU A 461 -12.03 26.35 19.18
N GLU A 462 -12.28 25.89 20.40
CA GLU A 462 -13.64 25.79 20.94
C GLU A 462 -14.14 27.15 21.46
N ARG A 463 -13.34 27.84 22.28
CA ARG A 463 -13.75 29.02 23.06
C ARG A 463 -13.27 30.36 22.53
N GLY A 464 -12.23 30.36 21.69
CA GLY A 464 -11.68 31.60 21.15
C GLY A 464 -12.66 32.34 20.24
N THR A 465 -12.40 33.62 20.02
CA THR A 465 -13.07 34.43 19.00
C THR A 465 -12.65 34.01 17.59
N SER A 466 -13.44 34.35 16.57
CA SER A 466 -13.07 34.10 15.17
C SER A 466 -11.73 34.75 14.78
N ALA A 467 -11.36 35.87 15.41
CA ALA A 467 -10.09 36.53 15.19
C ALA A 467 -8.91 35.70 15.74
N GLU A 468 -9.00 35.25 17.00
CA GLU A 468 -7.97 34.43 17.63
C GLU A 468 -7.78 33.09 16.90
N LYS A 469 -8.89 32.44 16.49
CA LYS A 469 -8.83 31.20 15.71
C LYS A 469 -8.12 31.42 14.36
N ALA A 470 -8.49 32.47 13.64
CA ALA A 470 -7.90 32.80 12.35
C ALA A 470 -6.42 33.16 12.46
N GLU A 471 -6.02 33.87 13.52
CA GLU A 471 -4.62 34.19 13.81
C GLU A 471 -3.80 32.91 14.07
N GLN A 472 -4.29 32.02 14.94
CA GLN A 472 -3.62 30.77 15.26
C GLN A 472 -3.48 29.86 14.02
N LEU A 473 -4.54 29.77 13.22
CA LEU A 473 -4.60 28.98 11.98
C LEU A 473 -4.00 29.68 10.76
N LYS A 474 -3.55 30.94 10.90
CA LYS A 474 -2.99 31.76 9.82
C LYS A 474 -3.84 31.74 8.55
N CYS A 475 -5.16 31.86 8.71
CA CYS A 475 -6.14 31.79 7.63
C CYS A 475 -7.07 33.00 7.64
N LYS A 476 -7.92 33.14 6.62
CA LYS A 476 -9.00 34.14 6.65
C LYS A 476 -10.11 33.63 7.56
N GLN A 477 -10.91 34.54 8.13
CA GLN A 477 -12.05 34.14 8.95
C GLN A 477 -13.08 33.31 8.17
N ALA A 478 -13.25 33.57 6.88
CA ALA A 478 -14.12 32.78 6.01
C ALA A 478 -13.67 31.30 5.91
N ASP A 479 -12.37 31.01 6.05
CA ASP A 479 -11.85 29.65 5.97
C ASP A 479 -12.21 28.83 7.22
N LEU A 480 -12.63 29.48 8.31
CA LEU A 480 -13.04 28.81 9.56
C LEU A 480 -14.30 27.93 9.39
N GLU A 481 -15.07 28.12 8.32
CA GLU A 481 -16.21 27.22 7.97
C GLU A 481 -15.75 25.77 7.69
N ARG A 482 -14.47 25.57 7.39
CA ARG A 482 -13.84 24.25 7.17
C ARG A 482 -13.28 23.66 8.46
N VAL A 483 -13.35 24.37 9.58
CA VAL A 483 -12.91 23.90 10.90
C VAL A 483 -14.11 23.27 11.60
N ILE A 484 -14.12 21.95 11.67
CA ILE A 484 -15.25 21.15 12.13
C ILE A 484 -14.93 20.58 13.51
N ARG A 485 -15.79 20.90 14.48
CA ARG A 485 -15.76 20.27 15.80
C ARG A 485 -16.37 18.87 15.74
N ILE A 486 -15.80 17.94 16.50
CA ILE A 486 -16.25 16.55 16.58
C ILE A 486 -16.51 16.22 18.06
N SER A 487 -17.77 16.24 18.46
CA SER A 487 -18.20 16.06 19.85
C SER A 487 -18.29 14.58 20.23
N GLY A 488 -18.56 13.71 19.25
CA GLY A 488 -18.68 12.27 19.49
C GLY A 488 -18.90 11.46 18.20
N LYS A 489 -19.25 10.18 18.37
CA LYS A 489 -19.45 9.24 17.25
C LYS A 489 -20.54 9.70 16.28
N ALA A 490 -21.55 10.42 16.76
CA ALA A 490 -22.65 10.92 15.93
C ALA A 490 -22.17 11.90 14.86
N ASP A 491 -21.05 12.60 15.09
CA ASP A 491 -20.54 13.61 14.17
C ASP A 491 -19.65 13.01 13.07
N TYR A 492 -19.25 11.74 13.17
CA TYR A 492 -18.29 11.12 12.24
C TYR A 492 -18.83 11.05 10.81
N ALA A 493 -20.11 10.70 10.65
CA ALA A 493 -20.75 10.65 9.32
C ALA A 493 -20.84 12.05 8.68
N ALA A 494 -21.19 13.07 9.47
CA ALA A 494 -21.25 14.46 9.00
C ALA A 494 -19.86 14.98 8.61
N PHE A 495 -18.83 14.66 9.41
CA PHE A 495 -17.45 14.98 9.07
C PHE A 495 -17.02 14.31 7.76
N ALA A 496 -17.24 13.00 7.62
CA ALA A 496 -16.90 12.24 6.41
C ALA A 496 -17.61 12.79 5.17
N ALA A 497 -18.89 13.18 5.28
CA ALA A 497 -19.63 13.81 4.20
C ALA A 497 -19.00 15.13 3.77
N ARG A 498 -18.50 15.95 4.73
CA ARG A 498 -17.78 17.19 4.41
C ARG A 498 -16.46 16.92 3.70
N VAL A 499 -15.73 15.86 4.08
CA VAL A 499 -14.50 15.44 3.39
C VAL A 499 -14.78 15.08 1.93
N ALA A 500 -15.88 14.40 1.64
CA ALA A 500 -16.24 14.00 0.27
C ALA A 500 -16.63 15.17 -0.66
N THR A 501 -16.87 16.36 -0.12
CA THR A 501 -17.18 17.58 -0.90
C THR A 501 -15.93 18.35 -1.36
N VAL A 502 -14.75 17.93 -0.91
CA VAL A 502 -13.44 18.49 -1.25
C VAL A 502 -12.74 17.54 -2.22
#